data_AF-A0A7Y6CW27-F1
#
_entry.id   AF-A0A7Y6CW27-F1
#
_cell.length_a   1.000
_cell.length_b   1.000
_cell.length_c   1.000
_cell.angle_alpha   90.00
_cell.angle_beta   90.00
_cell.angle_gamma   90.00
#
_symmetry.space_group_name_H-M   'P 1'
#
loop_
_entity.id
_entity.type
_entity.pdbx_description
1 polymer ?
#
loop_
_entity_poly.entity_id
_entity_poly.type
_entity_poly.pdbx_seq_one_letter_code
_entity_poly.pdbx_strand_id
1 'polypeptide(L)'
;MTGSDGNARVQAFYRHVNERIAAISRDLGSGPIEILCECGAPACTERIRLEPDAYEQLRGKATHFALIAGHQDPSVEDIVRTHEGYLVVANYGAAATVARRTDPRASSR
;
A
#
# COMPACT_ATOMS: atom_id res chain seq x y z
N MET A 1 9.20 19.57 -8.71
CA MET A 1 8.74 18.21 -8.34
C MET A 1 7.41 18.00 -9.04
N THR A 2 7.37 17.19 -10.07
CA THR A 2 6.11 16.81 -10.74
C THR A 2 5.25 16.01 -9.75
N GLY A 3 3.93 16.19 -9.79
CA GLY A 3 3.00 15.61 -8.80
C GLY A 3 3.09 14.08 -8.64
N SER A 4 3.55 13.37 -9.69
CA SER A 4 3.68 11.90 -9.70
C SER A 4 4.73 11.34 -8.74
N ASP A 5 5.85 12.06 -8.53
CA ASP A 5 6.95 11.57 -7.69
C ASP A 5 6.65 11.75 -6.20
N GLY A 6 5.85 12.78 -5.87
CA GLY A 6 5.35 13.02 -4.52
C GLY A 6 4.42 11.89 -4.07
N ASN A 7 3.46 11.51 -4.93
CA ASN A 7 2.54 10.40 -4.68
C ASN A 7 3.31 9.12 -4.31
N ALA A 8 4.19 8.64 -5.19
CA ALA A 8 4.85 7.35 -4.99
C ALA A 8 5.73 7.28 -3.72
N ARG A 9 6.35 8.40 -3.32
CA ARG A 9 7.14 8.46 -2.07
C ARG A 9 6.26 8.41 -0.82
N VAL A 10 5.10 9.06 -0.86
CA VAL A 10 4.11 9.00 0.23
C VAL A 10 3.55 7.58 0.34
N GLN A 11 3.18 6.95 -0.78
CA GLN A 11 2.72 5.55 -0.78
C GLN A 11 3.79 4.60 -0.22
N ALA A 12 5.07 4.78 -0.61
CA ALA A 12 6.18 4.01 -0.06
C ALA A 12 6.37 4.20 1.46
N PHE A 13 6.18 5.42 1.96
CA PHE A 13 6.20 5.69 3.39
C PHE A 13 5.09 4.92 4.12
N TYR A 14 3.84 5.01 3.66
CA TYR A 14 2.73 4.29 4.28
C TYR A 14 2.91 2.77 4.19
N ARG A 15 3.44 2.24 3.08
CA ARG A 15 3.82 0.82 2.98
C ARG A 15 4.79 0.42 4.08
N HIS A 16 5.81 1.24 4.35
CA HIS A 16 6.76 0.94 5.42
C HIS A 16 6.10 0.93 6.80
N VAL A 17 5.22 1.88 7.07
CA VAL A 17 4.44 1.93 8.32
C VAL A 17 3.55 0.69 8.46
N ASN A 18 2.86 0.31 7.38
CA ASN A 18 1.96 -0.83 7.37
C ASN A 18 2.70 -2.17 7.53
N GLU A 19 3.89 -2.32 6.95
CA GLU A 19 4.72 -3.51 7.19
C GLU A 19 5.08 -3.67 8.67
N ARG A 20 5.37 -2.55 9.36
CA ARG A 20 5.61 -2.54 10.81
C ARG A 20 4.36 -2.92 11.59
N ILE A 21 3.21 -2.35 11.24
CA ILE A 21 1.91 -2.66 11.86
C ILE A 21 1.61 -4.15 11.70
N ALA A 22 1.69 -4.68 10.47
CA ALA A 22 1.41 -6.07 10.16
C ALA A 22 2.34 -7.04 10.89
N ALA A 23 3.63 -6.71 11.01
CA ALA A 23 4.57 -7.50 11.80
C ALA A 23 4.15 -7.59 13.28
N ILE A 24 3.83 -6.45 13.91
CA ILE A 24 3.38 -6.41 15.30
C ILE A 24 2.04 -7.15 15.47
N SER A 25 1.09 -6.95 14.56
CA SER A 25 -0.22 -7.62 14.62
C SER A 25 -0.08 -9.14 14.54
N ARG A 26 0.81 -9.67 13.69
CA ARG A 26 1.08 -11.11 13.60
C ARG A 26 1.64 -11.67 14.90
N ASP A 27 2.54 -10.94 15.56
CA ASP A 27 3.12 -11.38 16.84
C ASP A 27 2.07 -11.43 17.97
N LEU A 28 1.02 -10.60 17.88
CA LEU A 28 -0.05 -10.51 18.88
C LEU A 28 -1.21 -11.50 18.65
N GLY A 29 -1.41 -12.05 17.44
CA GLY A 29 -2.44 -13.05 17.18
C GLY A 29 -2.87 -13.19 15.71
N SER A 30 -3.89 -14.03 15.46
CA SER A 30 -4.38 -14.42 14.12
C SER A 30 -5.64 -13.68 13.67
N GLY A 31 -5.84 -12.44 14.11
CA GLY A 31 -7.01 -11.62 13.75
C GLY A 31 -6.79 -10.71 12.55
N PRO A 32 -7.84 -10.00 12.10
CA PRO A 32 -7.72 -8.98 11.07
C PRO A 32 -6.71 -7.89 11.47
N ILE A 33 -5.96 -7.42 10.49
CA ILE A 33 -4.99 -6.34 10.64
C ILE A 33 -5.66 -5.02 10.25
N GLU A 34 -5.38 -3.95 10.99
CA GLU A 34 -5.79 -2.59 10.63
C GLU A 34 -4.58 -1.80 10.16
N ILE A 35 -4.50 -1.58 8.85
CA ILE A 35 -3.43 -0.80 8.21
C ILE A 35 -3.93 0.61 7.89
N LEU A 36 -3.00 1.53 7.61
CA LEU A 36 -3.33 2.84 7.08
C LEU A 36 -3.55 2.77 5.56
N CYS A 37 -4.45 3.61 5.05
CA CYS A 37 -4.60 3.85 3.62
C CYS A 37 -3.27 4.32 3.02
N GLU A 38 -2.86 3.72 1.90
CA GLU A 38 -1.57 3.96 1.28
C GLU A 38 -1.66 4.94 0.11
N CYS A 39 -2.60 5.90 0.13
CA CYS A 39 -2.73 6.86 -0.97
C CYS A 39 -1.58 7.89 -0.94
N GLY A 40 -1.45 8.67 -2.01
CA GLY A 40 -0.45 9.74 -2.08
C GLY A 40 -0.69 10.95 -1.20
N ALA A 41 -1.79 10.98 -0.44
CA ALA A 41 -2.12 12.14 0.38
C ALA A 41 -1.26 12.13 1.67
N PRO A 42 -0.42 13.15 1.91
CA PRO A 42 0.57 13.16 3.00
C PRO A 42 -0.01 13.21 4.43
N ALA A 43 -1.33 13.26 4.57
CA ALA A 43 -2.04 13.31 5.85
C ALA A 43 -3.24 12.36 5.89
N CYS A 44 -3.25 11.31 5.06
CA CYS A 44 -4.31 10.31 5.14
C CYS A 44 -4.18 9.51 6.44
N THR A 45 -5.27 9.43 7.20
CA THR A 45 -5.37 8.70 8.47
C THR A 45 -6.45 7.63 8.46
N GLU A 46 -7.09 7.43 7.30
CA GLU A 46 -8.08 6.38 7.11
C GLU A 46 -7.46 4.99 7.28
N ARG A 47 -8.25 4.06 7.83
CA ARG A 47 -7.82 2.70 8.15
C ARG A 47 -8.51 1.69 7.26
N ILE A 48 -7.76 0.67 6.87
CA ILE A 48 -8.26 -0.49 6.12
C ILE A 48 -8.12 -1.70 7.02
N ARG A 49 -9.24 -2.39 7.25
CA ARG A 49 -9.27 -3.66 7.97
C ARG A 49 -9.24 -4.80 6.95
N LEU A 50 -8.29 -5.71 7.09
CA LEU A 50 -8.15 -6.85 6.18
C LEU A 50 -7.55 -8.08 6.88
N GLU A 51 -7.86 -9.26 6.34
CA GLU A 51 -7.25 -10.50 6.82
C GLU A 51 -5.74 -10.54 6.55
N PRO A 52 -4.94 -11.20 7.41
CA PRO A 52 -3.49 -11.35 7.21
C PRO A 52 -3.13 -11.89 5.81
N ASP A 53 -3.88 -12.86 5.31
CA ASP A 53 -3.64 -13.45 3.98
C ASP A 53 -3.90 -12.46 2.84
N ALA A 54 -4.87 -11.57 3.00
CA ALA A 54 -5.12 -10.51 2.02
C ALA A 54 -3.97 -9.49 2.01
N TYR A 55 -3.43 -9.17 3.20
CA TYR A 55 -2.26 -8.31 3.33
C TYR A 55 -1.01 -8.94 2.68
N GLU A 56 -0.78 -10.23 2.89
CA GLU A 56 0.36 -10.93 2.28
C GLU A 56 0.22 -11.05 0.75
N GLN A 57 -0.99 -11.31 0.23
CA GLN A 57 -1.25 -11.27 -1.21
C GLN A 57 -0.98 -9.89 -1.82
N LEU A 58 -1.44 -8.83 -1.16
CA LEU A 58 -1.16 -7.44 -1.54
C LEU A 58 0.36 -7.20 -1.62
N ARG A 59 1.12 -7.64 -0.62
CA ARG A 59 2.57 -7.44 -0.54
C ARG A 59 3.38 -8.31 -1.49
N GLY A 60 2.76 -9.33 -2.10
CA GLY A 60 3.38 -10.15 -3.15
C GLY A 60 3.81 -9.37 -4.39
N LYS A 61 3.36 -8.12 -4.58
CA LYS A 61 3.80 -7.22 -5.64
C LYS A 61 4.32 -5.90 -5.07
N ALA A 62 5.54 -5.52 -5.43
CA ALA A 62 6.15 -4.26 -5.01
C ALA A 62 5.35 -3.02 -5.44
N THR A 63 4.60 -3.12 -6.54
CA THR A 63 3.82 -2.02 -7.12
C THR A 63 2.38 -1.96 -6.61
N HIS A 64 1.95 -2.87 -5.74
CA HIS A 64 0.58 -2.88 -5.23
C HIS A 64 0.45 -2.10 -3.92
N PHE A 65 -0.66 -1.36 -3.80
CA PHE A 65 -1.03 -0.57 -2.63
C PHE A 65 -2.51 -0.73 -2.28
N ALA A 66 -2.85 -0.61 -1.00
CA ALA A 66 -4.23 -0.68 -0.51
C ALA A 66 -4.78 0.71 -0.18
N LEU A 67 -5.91 1.06 -0.79
CA LEU A 67 -6.50 2.40 -0.71
C LEU A 67 -7.97 2.34 -0.31
N ILE A 68 -8.46 3.36 0.39
CA ILE A 68 -9.89 3.63 0.49
C ILE A 68 -10.43 3.97 -0.90
N ALA A 69 -11.61 3.45 -1.23
CA ALA A 69 -12.27 3.77 -2.49
C ALA A 69 -12.49 5.29 -2.64
N GLY A 70 -12.07 5.86 -3.76
CA GLY A 70 -12.09 7.30 -4.01
C GLY A 70 -10.75 8.00 -3.75
N HIS A 71 -9.77 7.32 -3.14
CA HIS A 71 -8.43 7.88 -2.90
C HIS A 71 -7.41 7.53 -3.98
N GLN A 72 -7.81 6.79 -5.02
CA GLN A 72 -6.93 6.44 -6.14
C GLN A 72 -6.60 7.64 -7.02
N ASP A 73 -5.40 7.63 -7.62
CA ASP A 73 -4.96 8.60 -8.64
C ASP A 73 -4.82 7.90 -10.01
N PRO A 74 -5.85 7.98 -10.88
CA PRO A 74 -5.83 7.30 -12.17
C PRO A 74 -4.70 7.73 -13.11
N SER A 75 -3.93 8.79 -12.81
CA SER A 75 -2.81 9.25 -13.62
C SER A 75 -1.51 8.46 -13.40
N VAL A 76 -1.45 7.63 -12.36
CA VAL A 76 -0.24 6.87 -11.99
C VAL A 76 -0.49 5.43 -11.54
N GLU A 77 -1.75 5.02 -11.39
CA GLU A 77 -2.13 3.70 -10.89
C GLU A 77 -3.46 3.19 -11.48
N ASP A 78 -3.58 1.88 -11.61
CA ASP A 78 -4.79 1.19 -12.06
C ASP A 78 -5.38 0.33 -10.93
N ILE A 79 -6.70 0.24 -10.85
CA ILE A 79 -7.38 -0.67 -9.92
C ILE A 79 -7.22 -2.11 -10.43
N VAL A 80 -6.61 -2.97 -9.62
CA VAL A 80 -6.38 -4.38 -9.97
C VAL A 80 -7.25 -5.36 -9.16
N ARG A 81 -7.74 -4.94 -7.99
CA ARG A 81 -8.75 -5.68 -7.22
C ARG A 81 -9.65 -4.71 -6.46
N THR A 82 -10.90 -5.12 -6.28
CA THR A 82 -11.89 -4.42 -5.45
C THR A 82 -12.30 -5.35 -4.33
N HIS A 83 -12.22 -4.86 -3.10
CA HIS A 83 -12.71 -5.55 -1.91
C HIS A 83 -13.83 -4.72 -1.27
N GLU A 84 -14.56 -5.31 -0.33
CA GLU A 84 -15.45 -4.55 0.52
C GLU A 84 -14.61 -3.58 1.38
N GLY A 85 -14.85 -2.28 1.23
CA GLY A 85 -14.18 -1.23 2.02
C GLY A 85 -12.83 -0.72 1.49
N TYR A 86 -12.19 -1.39 0.53
CA TYR A 86 -10.92 -0.90 -0.04
C TYR A 86 -10.62 -1.42 -1.46
N LEU A 87 -9.67 -0.76 -2.10
CA LEU A 87 -9.13 -1.10 -3.41
C LEU A 87 -7.70 -1.58 -3.27
N VAL A 88 -7.30 -2.51 -4.14
CA VAL A 88 -5.89 -2.74 -4.45
C VAL A 88 -5.60 -2.11 -5.80
N VAL A 89 -4.63 -1.19 -5.81
CA VAL A 89 -4.15 -0.52 -7.01
C VAL A 89 -2.75 -0.98 -7.37
N ALA A 90 -2.38 -0.83 -8.64
CA ALA A 90 -1.04 -1.08 -9.14
C ALA A 90 -0.46 0.18 -9.78
N ASN A 91 0.64 0.69 -9.23
CA ASN A 91 1.37 1.80 -9.85
C ASN A 91 1.96 1.37 -11.19
N TYR A 92 1.98 2.31 -12.14
CA TYR A 92 2.69 2.19 -13.42
C TYR A 92 3.72 3.32 -13.62
N GLY A 93 4.46 3.28 -14.73
CA GLY A 93 5.43 4.31 -15.11
C GLY A 93 6.51 4.61 -14.05
N ALA A 94 6.73 5.91 -13.77
CA ALA A 94 7.70 6.37 -12.79
C ALA A 94 7.34 5.94 -11.36
N ALA A 95 6.05 5.99 -11.01
CA ALA A 95 5.56 5.60 -9.68
C ALA A 95 5.85 4.11 -9.38
N ALA A 96 5.71 3.24 -10.38
CA ALA A 96 6.07 1.82 -10.25
C ALA A 96 7.56 1.60 -10.01
N THR A 97 8.41 2.44 -10.63
CA THR A 97 9.86 2.36 -10.47
C THR A 97 10.29 2.79 -9.07
N VAL A 98 9.68 3.84 -8.52
CA VAL A 98 9.87 4.24 -7.13
C VAL A 98 9.43 3.11 -6.19
N ALA A 99 8.20 2.60 -6.36
CA ALA A 99 7.64 1.53 -5.53
C ALA A 99 8.54 0.28 -5.47
N ARG A 100 9.11 -0.15 -6.60
CA ARG A 100 10.07 -1.26 -6.65
C ARG A 100 11.38 -0.96 -5.92
N ARG A 101 11.92 0.25 -6.08
CA ARG A 101 13.20 0.64 -5.44
C ARG A 101 13.08 0.79 -3.94
N THR A 102 11.90 1.16 -3.45
CA THR A 102 11.63 1.38 -2.03
C THR A 102 10.94 0.18 -1.36
N ASP A 103 10.81 -0.96 -2.04
CA ASP A 103 10.15 -2.14 -1.47
C ASP A 103 10.98 -2.68 -0.29
N PRO A 104 10.47 -2.62 0.95
CA PRO A 104 11.19 -3.11 2.13
C PRO A 104 11.46 -4.62 2.10
N ARG A 105 10.74 -5.39 1.27
CA ARG A 105 10.93 -6.84 1.15
C ARG A 105 11.96 -7.24 0.09
N ALA A 106 12.48 -6.29 -0.70
CA ALA A 106 13.44 -6.58 -1.76
C ALA A 106 14.84 -6.98 -1.22
N SER A 107 15.18 -6.57 0.01
CA SER A 107 16.46 -6.87 0.67
C SER A 107 16.45 -8.15 1.51
N SER A 108 15.30 -8.81 1.65
CA SER A 108 15.13 -10.01 2.51
C SER A 108 15.02 -11.31 1.72
N ARG A 109 15.47 -11.34 0.46
CA ARG A 109 15.53 -12.55 -0.39
C ARG A 109 16.94 -13.09 -0.50
#